data_AF-A0A4P6M1C9-F1
#
_entry.id   AF-A0A4P6M1C9-F1
#
_cell.length_a   1.000
_cell.length_b   1.000
_cell.length_c   1.000
_cell.angle_alpha   90.00
_cell.angle_beta   90.00
_cell.angle_gamma   90.00
#
_symmetry.space_group_name_H-M   'P 1'
#
loop_
_entity.id
_entity.type
_entity.pdbx_description
1 polymer ?
#
loop_
_entity_poly.entity_id
_entity_poly.type
_entity_poly.pdbx_seq_one_letter_code
_entity_poly.pdbx_strand_id
1 'polypeptide(L)'
;MGNIRLNNGQELEIIADGIHAAGDSLTLGLVPGDKNIMEYETLLSDAANTSKIQVIDYNDEVFKIYSGYTKMQKIEKQMETIVDYTQDAEGNPVPVAGVAIIAELQRPDETEVRIAALEETVDTLVLESLGLA
;
A
#
# COMPACT_ATOMS: atom_id res chain seq x y z
N MET A 1 -1.41 15.95 -7.36
CA MET A 1 -1.07 14.55 -7.03
C MET A 1 -0.71 14.48 -5.56
N GLY A 2 -1.06 13.38 -4.89
CA GLY A 2 -0.73 13.14 -3.49
C GLY A 2 0.33 12.05 -3.36
N ASN A 3 0.84 11.86 -2.15
CA ASN A 3 1.75 10.76 -1.85
C ASN A 3 1.15 9.88 -0.75
N ILE A 4 1.56 8.62 -0.75
CA ILE A 4 1.48 7.77 0.44
C ILE A 4 2.86 7.60 1.05
N ARG A 5 2.94 7.57 2.38
CA ARG A 5 4.12 7.20 3.15
C ARG A 5 3.88 5.85 3.81
N LEU A 6 4.74 4.88 3.50
CA LEU A 6 4.77 3.57 4.13
C LEU A 6 5.42 3.65 5.51
N ASN A 7 5.27 2.61 6.32
CA ASN A 7 5.78 2.59 7.68
C ASN A 7 7.32 2.65 7.77
N ASN A 8 8.03 2.20 6.74
CA ASN A 8 9.48 2.36 6.61
C ASN A 8 9.92 3.77 6.18
N GLY A 9 8.99 4.70 6.04
CA GLY A 9 9.24 6.09 5.64
C GLY A 9 9.37 6.31 4.14
N GLN A 10 9.28 5.27 3.30
CA GLN A 10 9.29 5.45 1.85
C GLN A 10 7.99 6.10 1.37
N GLU A 11 8.14 7.08 0.49
CA GLU A 11 7.03 7.79 -0.14
C GLU A 11 6.81 7.31 -1.57
N LEU A 12 5.56 7.04 -1.91
CA LEU A 12 5.13 6.61 -3.22
C LEU A 12 4.07 7.58 -3.72
N GLU A 13 4.26 8.08 -4.93
CA GLU A 13 3.29 8.97 -5.59
C GLU A 13 2.06 8.18 -6.04
N ILE A 14 0.87 8.73 -5.77
CA ILE A 14 -0.41 8.13 -6.20
C ILE A 14 -0.96 8.82 -7.44
N ILE A 15 -1.64 8.03 -8.27
CA ILE A 15 -2.44 8.57 -9.38
C ILE A 15 -3.69 9.29 -8.86
N ALA A 16 -4.34 10.07 -9.73
CA ALA A 16 -5.67 10.61 -9.44
C ALA A 16 -6.66 9.49 -9.07
N ASP A 17 -7.40 9.68 -7.98
CA ASP A 17 -8.29 8.66 -7.40
C ASP A 17 -7.62 7.32 -7.08
N GLY A 18 -6.29 7.31 -6.94
CA GLY A 18 -5.46 6.11 -6.76
C GLY A 18 -5.57 5.44 -5.39
N ILE A 19 -6.55 5.78 -4.55
CA ILE A 19 -6.75 5.10 -3.27
C ILE A 19 -8.22 4.72 -3.12
N HIS A 20 -8.48 3.41 -3.09
CA HIS A 20 -9.81 2.88 -2.86
C HIS A 20 -9.80 1.91 -1.69
N ALA A 21 -10.58 2.19 -0.64
CA ALA A 21 -10.70 1.31 0.52
C ALA A 21 -12.13 0.77 0.61
N ALA A 22 -12.27 -0.56 0.65
CA ALA A 22 -13.54 -1.26 0.71
C ALA A 22 -13.46 -2.39 1.73
N GLY A 23 -13.96 -2.13 2.95
CA GLY A 23 -13.87 -3.08 4.07
C GLY A 23 -12.42 -3.44 4.37
N ASP A 24 -12.11 -4.72 4.23
CA ASP A 24 -10.77 -5.28 4.47
C ASP A 24 -9.83 -5.20 3.27
N SER A 25 -10.28 -4.65 2.13
CA SER A 25 -9.44 -4.42 0.94
C SER A 25 -9.04 -2.95 0.78
N LEU A 26 -7.82 -2.73 0.32
CA LEU A 26 -7.24 -1.44 -0.05
C LEU A 26 -6.54 -1.57 -1.40
N THR A 27 -7.03 -0.84 -2.40
CA THR A 27 -6.39 -0.70 -3.70
C THR A 27 -5.61 0.60 -3.76
N LEU A 28 -4.36 0.50 -4.22
CA LEU A 28 -3.44 1.61 -4.44
C LEU A 28 -3.07 1.68 -5.92
N GLY A 29 -3.33 2.82 -6.54
CA GLY A 29 -2.83 3.19 -7.86
C GLY A 29 -1.64 4.13 -7.70
N LEU A 30 -0.48 3.68 -8.16
CA LEU A 30 0.80 4.35 -7.98
C LEU A 30 1.38 4.78 -9.33
N VAL A 31 2.04 5.94 -9.33
CA VAL A 31 2.85 6.37 -10.47
C VAL A 31 4.10 5.47 -10.54
N PRO A 32 4.44 4.85 -11.69
CA PRO A 32 5.52 3.87 -11.77
C PRO A 32 6.91 4.40 -11.36
N GLY A 33 7.16 5.71 -11.43
CA GLY A 33 8.45 6.31 -11.04
C GLY A 33 9.65 5.63 -11.69
N ASP A 34 10.77 5.57 -10.96
CA ASP A 34 12.00 4.87 -11.38
C ASP A 34 12.01 3.39 -10.99
N LYS A 35 11.01 2.92 -10.22
CA LYS A 35 10.93 1.55 -9.70
C LYS A 35 10.26 0.63 -10.70
N ASN A 36 10.75 -0.59 -10.80
CA ASN A 36 10.05 -1.64 -11.55
C ASN A 36 8.99 -2.36 -10.69
N ILE A 37 8.10 -3.13 -11.32
CA ILE A 37 6.99 -3.80 -10.62
C ILE A 37 7.46 -4.76 -9.51
N MET A 38 8.59 -5.44 -9.68
CA MET A 38 9.13 -6.36 -8.66
C MET A 38 9.61 -5.61 -7.41
N GLU A 39 10.09 -4.38 -7.58
CA GLU A 39 10.48 -3.54 -6.44
C GLU A 39 9.27 -3.09 -5.64
N TYR A 40 8.16 -2.73 -6.32
CA TYR A 40 6.90 -2.45 -5.64
C TYR A 40 6.33 -3.69 -4.95
N GLU A 41 6.37 -4.85 -5.62
CA GLU A 41 5.93 -6.12 -5.04
C GLU A 41 6.69 -6.43 -3.74
N THR A 42 8.02 -6.35 -3.77
CA THR A 42 8.88 -6.59 -2.60
C THR A 42 8.55 -5.63 -1.46
N LEU A 43 8.40 -4.35 -1.80
CA LEU A 43 8.12 -3.30 -0.83
C LEU A 43 6.75 -3.47 -0.15
N LEU A 44 5.72 -3.77 -0.93
CA LEU A 44 4.32 -3.83 -0.47
C LEU A 44 3.94 -5.20 0.12
N SER A 45 4.68 -6.26 -0.22
CA SER A 45 4.51 -7.59 0.39
C SER A 45 5.05 -7.67 1.81
N ASP A 46 5.95 -6.76 2.19
CA ASP A 46 6.46 -6.69 3.54
C ASP A 46 5.43 -6.05 4.48
N ALA A 47 4.83 -6.89 5.33
CA ALA A 47 3.84 -6.51 6.31
C ALA A 47 4.32 -5.38 7.24
N ALA A 48 5.63 -5.28 7.53
CA ALA A 48 6.15 -4.20 8.34
C ALA A 48 5.96 -2.84 7.65
N ASN A 49 6.14 -2.78 6.32
CA ASN A 49 6.00 -1.57 5.50
C ASN A 49 4.53 -1.17 5.33
N THR A 50 3.63 -2.14 5.20
CA THR A 50 2.19 -1.91 4.92
C THR A 50 1.29 -1.96 6.15
N SER A 51 1.84 -2.26 7.34
CA SER A 51 1.14 -2.19 8.63
C SER A 51 0.47 -0.84 8.87
N LYS A 52 1.08 0.24 8.37
CA LYS A 52 0.58 1.60 8.40
C LYS A 52 0.94 2.33 7.10
N ILE A 53 -0.07 2.81 6.41
CA ILE A 53 0.04 3.58 5.17
C ILE A 53 -0.59 4.95 5.42
N GLN A 54 0.20 6.01 5.32
CA GLN A 54 -0.23 7.38 5.57
C GLN A 54 -0.47 8.07 4.23
N VAL A 55 -1.60 8.73 4.05
CA VAL A 55 -1.83 9.65 2.92
C VAL A 55 -1.38 11.02 3.37
N ILE A 56 -0.41 11.58 2.65
CA ILE A 56 0.17 12.90 2.92
C ILE A 56 -0.26 13.88 1.83
N ASP A 57 -0.55 15.10 2.23
CA ASP A 57 -0.83 16.20 1.31
C ASP A 57 0.45 16.90 0.85
N TYR A 58 0.29 18.00 0.10
CA TYR A 58 1.41 18.77 -0.47
C TYR A 58 2.20 19.59 0.58
N ASN A 59 1.74 19.66 1.82
CA ASN A 59 2.43 20.30 2.95
C ASN A 59 3.10 19.28 3.89
N ASP A 60 3.23 18.01 3.46
CA ASP A 60 3.69 16.90 4.30
C ASP A 60 2.77 16.58 5.49
N GLU A 61 1.54 17.10 5.49
CA GLU A 61 0.58 16.83 6.56
C GLU A 61 -0.14 15.51 6.30
N VAL A 62 -0.25 14.68 7.35
CA VAL A 62 -0.95 13.41 7.28
C VAL A 62 -2.46 13.68 7.30
N PHE A 63 -3.12 13.48 6.17
CA PHE A 63 -4.55 13.67 6.03
C PHE A 63 -5.36 12.40 6.37
N LYS A 64 -4.80 11.21 6.11
CA LYS A 64 -5.48 9.92 6.37
C LYS A 64 -4.48 8.81 6.68
N ILE A 65 -4.91 7.81 7.45
CA ILE A 65 -4.10 6.63 7.77
C ILE A 65 -4.93 5.37 7.49
N TYR A 66 -4.36 4.45 6.72
CA TYR A 66 -4.85 3.08 6.56
C TYR A 66 -3.94 2.14 7.33
N SER A 67 -4.53 1.32 8.20
CA SER A 67 -3.79 0.40 9.06
C SER A 67 -4.27 -1.04 8.87
N GLY A 68 -3.32 -1.97 9.02
CA GLY A 68 -3.55 -3.41 9.04
C GLY A 68 -3.65 -4.07 7.66
N TYR A 69 -3.45 -3.35 6.55
CA TYR A 69 -3.49 -3.90 5.19
C TYR A 69 -2.16 -4.56 4.83
N THR A 70 -1.82 -5.63 5.55
CA THR A 70 -0.48 -6.24 5.53
C THR A 70 -0.32 -7.38 4.52
N LYS A 71 -1.41 -7.84 3.89
CA LYS A 71 -1.40 -8.96 2.97
C LYS A 71 -1.54 -8.48 1.53
N MET A 72 -0.52 -8.65 0.71
CA MET A 72 -0.62 -8.33 -0.71
C MET A 72 -1.39 -9.44 -1.44
N GLN A 73 -2.46 -9.04 -2.12
CA GLN A 73 -3.32 -9.95 -2.90
C GLN A 73 -2.95 -9.95 -4.38
N LYS A 74 -2.63 -8.76 -4.90
CA LYS A 74 -2.34 -8.57 -6.32
C LYS A 74 -1.42 -7.38 -6.51
N ILE A 75 -0.55 -7.46 -7.51
CA ILE A 75 0.11 -6.30 -8.10
C ILE A 75 0.13 -6.45 -9.62
N GLU A 76 -0.16 -5.38 -10.34
CA GLU A 76 -0.10 -5.36 -11.80
C GLU A 76 0.31 -3.98 -12.33
N LYS A 77 0.87 -3.98 -13.55
CA LYS A 77 1.14 -2.76 -14.30
C LYS A 77 0.03 -2.60 -15.34
N GLN A 78 -0.79 -1.57 -15.18
CA GLN A 78 -1.83 -1.23 -16.14
C GLN A 78 -1.35 -0.14 -17.09
N MET A 79 -1.65 -0.32 -18.38
CA MET A 79 -1.43 0.68 -19.42
C MET A 79 -2.76 1.39 -19.69
N GLU A 80 -2.68 2.63 -20.16
CA GLU A 80 -3.85 3.45 -20.52
C GLU A 80 -4.81 3.72 -19.34
N THR A 81 -4.27 3.72 -18.12
CA THR A 81 -5.00 4.09 -16.90
C THR A 81 -5.11 5.61 -16.80
N ILE A 82 -6.22 6.15 -16.32
CA ILE A 82 -6.32 7.58 -16.00
C ILE A 82 -5.41 7.85 -14.80
N VAL A 83 -4.33 8.59 -15.04
CA VAL A 83 -3.33 8.89 -14.00
C VAL A 83 -3.48 10.28 -13.41
N ASP A 84 -4.11 11.20 -14.15
CA ASP A 84 -4.31 12.59 -13.77
C ASP A 84 -5.50 13.22 -14.51
N TYR A 85 -5.83 14.46 -14.15
CA TYR A 85 -6.77 15.32 -14.87
C TYR A 85 -6.12 16.67 -15.17
N THR A 86 -6.15 17.08 -16.44
CA THR A 86 -5.76 18.43 -16.88
C THR A 86 -7.01 19.27 -17.15
N GLN A 87 -6.86 20.56 -17.45
CA GLN A 87 -7.99 21.41 -17.82
C GLN A 87 -7.94 21.77 -19.31
N ASP A 88 -9.09 21.74 -19.98
CA ASP A 88 -9.23 22.30 -21.33
C ASP A 88 -9.31 23.84 -21.31
N ALA A 89 -9.47 24.45 -22.49
CA ALA A 89 -9.58 25.91 -22.64
C ALA A 89 -10.81 26.52 -21.95
N GLU A 90 -11.81 25.69 -21.61
CA GLU A 90 -13.04 26.08 -20.91
C GLU A 90 -12.97 25.76 -19.40
N GLY A 91 -11.86 25.16 -18.93
CA GLY A 91 -11.64 24.79 -17.53
C GLY A 91 -12.22 23.44 -17.12
N ASN A 92 -12.75 22.65 -18.07
CA ASN A 92 -13.29 21.33 -17.76
C ASN A 92 -12.17 20.30 -17.55
N PRO A 93 -12.34 19.35 -16.61
CA PRO A 93 -11.34 18.30 -16.39
C PRO A 93 -11.30 17.33 -17.56
N VAL A 94 -10.10 17.14 -18.12
CA VAL A 94 -9.78 16.19 -19.18
C VAL A 94 -8.86 15.10 -18.62
N PRO A 95 -9.25 13.81 -18.71
CA PRO A 95 -8.43 12.73 -18.17
C PRO A 95 -7.12 12.56 -18.95
N VAL A 96 -6.03 12.33 -18.23
CA VAL A 96 -4.73 11.99 -18.78
C VAL A 96 -4.52 10.49 -18.64
N ALA A 97 -4.45 9.78 -19.77
CA ALA A 97 -4.10 8.37 -19.79
C ALA A 97 -2.58 8.19 -19.66
N GLY A 98 -2.17 7.20 -18.88
CA GLY A 98 -0.78 6.88 -18.61
C GLY A 98 -0.60 5.44 -18.18
N VAL A 99 0.47 5.18 -17.43
CA VAL A 99 0.80 3.87 -16.90
C VAL A 99 0.73 3.95 -15.39
N ALA A 100 0.12 2.95 -14.76
CA ALA A 100 -0.01 2.86 -13.29
C ALA A 100 0.42 1.49 -12.78
N ILE A 101 0.93 1.46 -11.55
CA ILE A 101 1.06 0.23 -10.77
C ILE A 101 -0.18 0.13 -9.88
N ILE A 102 -0.95 -0.93 -10.04
CA ILE A 102 -2.14 -1.20 -9.21
C ILE A 102 -1.78 -2.31 -8.23
N ALA A 103 -1.83 -2.01 -6.95
CA ALA A 103 -1.62 -2.97 -5.87
C ALA A 103 -2.90 -3.13 -5.05
N GLU A 104 -3.25 -4.36 -4.71
CA GLU A 104 -4.35 -4.70 -3.83
C GLU A 104 -3.80 -5.33 -2.54
N LEU A 105 -4.14 -4.71 -1.42
CA LEU A 105 -3.76 -5.14 -0.08
C LEU A 105 -5.01 -5.52 0.70
N GLN A 106 -4.88 -6.50 1.59
CA GLN A 106 -5.96 -6.97 2.44
C GLN A 106 -5.52 -6.98 3.90
N ARG A 107 -6.48 -6.77 4.80
CA ARG A 107 -6.30 -7.12 6.21
C ARG A 107 -6.34 -8.64 6.37
N PRO A 108 -5.44 -9.23 7.17
CA PRO A 108 -5.51 -10.64 7.48
C PRO A 108 -6.81 -10.95 8.22
N ASP A 109 -7.43 -12.08 7.89
CA ASP A 109 -8.66 -12.52 8.53
C ASP A 109 -8.41 -12.97 9.99
N GLU A 110 -9.46 -13.03 10.82
CA GLU A 110 -9.35 -13.41 12.24
C GLU A 110 -8.63 -14.75 12.46
N THR A 111 -8.78 -15.70 11.53
CA THR A 111 -8.08 -16.99 11.60
C THR A 111 -6.57 -16.82 11.43
N GLU A 112 -6.14 -15.98 10.49
CA GLU A 112 -4.72 -15.72 10.23
C GLU A 112 -4.08 -14.99 11.42
N VAL A 113 -4.80 -14.02 12.01
CA VAL A 113 -4.36 -13.34 13.23
C VAL A 113 -4.16 -14.33 14.38
N ARG A 114 -5.10 -15.27 14.55
CA ARG A 114 -5.00 -16.31 15.59
C ARG A 114 -3.85 -17.27 15.36
N ILE A 115 -3.55 -17.62 14.10
CA ILE A 115 -2.40 -18.49 13.77
C ILE A 115 -1.09 -17.76 14.08
N ALA A 116 -0.93 -16.51 13.66
CA ALA A 116 0.28 -15.74 13.94
C ALA A 116 0.55 -15.59 15.45
N ALA A 117 -0.49 -15.33 16.26
CA ALA A 117 -0.35 -15.27 17.71
C ALA A 117 0.05 -16.61 18.35
N LEU A 118 -0.39 -17.73 17.78
CA LEU A 118 0.02 -19.06 18.21
C LEU A 118 1.47 -19.35 17.82
N GLU A 119 1.90 -18.97 16.62
CA GLU A 119 3.29 -19.11 16.16
C GLU A 119 4.24 -18.31 17.06
N GLU A 120 3.94 -17.04 17.38
CA GLU A 120 4.72 -16.22 18.30
C GLU A 120 4.85 -16.86 19.71
N THR A 121 3.74 -17.45 20.20
CA THR A 121 3.75 -18.17 21.48
C THR A 121 4.65 -19.40 21.41
N VAL A 122 4.61 -20.15 20.30
CA VAL A 122 5.45 -21.33 20.10
C VAL A 122 6.94 -20.94 20.02
N ASP A 123 7.28 -19.91 19.25
CA ASP A 123 8.66 -19.41 19.16
C ASP A 123 9.21 -18.99 20.53
N THR A 124 8.41 -18.28 21.32
CA THR A 124 8.78 -17.89 22.69
C THR A 124 9.06 -19.11 23.57
N LEU A 125 8.16 -20.10 23.57
CA LEU A 125 8.34 -21.33 24.34
C LEU A 125 9.56 -22.13 23.90
N VAL A 126 9.85 -22.17 22.60
CA VAL A 126 11.06 -22.82 22.05
C VAL A 126 12.31 -22.12 22.55
N LEU A 127 12.37 -20.79 22.49
CA LEU A 127 13.50 -20.00 23.00
C LEU A 127 13.71 -20.22 24.51
N GLU A 128 12.64 -20.22 25.30
CA GLU A 128 12.69 -20.52 26.74
C GLU A 128 13.21 -21.94 27.00
N SER A 129 12.76 -22.93 26.22
CA SER A 129 13.19 -24.33 26.36
C SER A 129 14.67 -24.55 26.01
N LEU A 130 15.22 -23.71 25.14
CA LEU A 130 16.64 -23.72 24.76
C LEU A 130 17.51 -22.88 25.69
N GLY A 131 16.91 -22.17 26.67
CA GLY A 131 17.61 -21.25 27.57
C GLY A 131 18.15 -20.01 26.86
N LEU A 132 17.49 -19.58 25.77
CA LEU A 132 17.89 -18.47 24.91
C LEU A 132 17.00 -17.23 25.07
N ALA A 133 16.00 -17.29 25.97
CA ALA A 133 15.07 -16.21 26.29
C ALA A 133 15.62 -15.26 27.36
#